data_AF-A0A3M1SVZ6-F1
#
_entry.id   AF-A0A3M1SVZ6-F1
#
_cell.length_a   1.000
_cell.length_b   1.000
_cell.length_c   1.000
_cell.angle_alpha   90.00
_cell.angle_beta   90.00
_cell.angle_gamma   90.00
#
_symmetry.space_group_name_H-M   'P 1'
#
loop_
_entity.id
_entity.type
_entity.pdbx_description
1 polymer ?
#
loop_
_entity_poly.entity_id
_entity_poly.type
_entity_poly.pdbx_seq_one_letter_code
_entity_poly.pdbx_strand_id
1 'polypeptide(L)'
;MSPTSDLFRRLPAVDALLGEEPFAPLRERYGRPLLLQAIRSDLDALREAIARGAVEDLDERLRPEACAERVARALAEATRPAYARVLNATGVILHTGLGRAPIA
;
A
#
# COMPACT_ATOMS: atom_id res chain seq x y z
N MET A 1 -16.58 16.90 17.07
CA MET A 1 -16.31 15.76 16.16
C MET A 1 -14.99 16.05 15.48
N SER A 2 -13.94 15.27 15.74
CA SER A 2 -12.62 15.52 15.17
C SER A 2 -12.62 15.12 13.69
N PRO A 3 -12.25 16.02 12.76
CA PRO A 3 -12.27 15.75 11.31
C PRO A 3 -11.44 14.52 10.92
N THR A 4 -10.44 14.18 11.73
CA THR A 4 -9.57 13.01 11.55
C THR A 4 -10.32 11.67 11.67
N SER A 5 -11.34 11.58 12.53
CA SER A 5 -12.06 10.31 12.75
C SER A 5 -12.90 9.90 11.54
N ASP A 6 -13.45 10.86 10.81
CA ASP A 6 -14.24 10.59 9.60
C ASP A 6 -13.35 10.12 8.45
N LEU A 7 -12.13 10.65 8.34
CA LEU A 7 -11.15 10.22 7.33
C LEU A 7 -10.72 8.76 7.53
N PHE A 8 -10.51 8.31 8.77
CA PHE A 8 -10.16 6.91 9.04
C PHE A 8 -11.26 5.92 8.66
N ARG A 9 -12.53 6.30 8.76
CA ARG A 9 -13.68 5.43 8.41
C ARG A 9 -13.85 5.24 6.91
N ARG A 10 -13.20 6.09 6.09
CA ARG A 10 -13.25 6.01 4.63
C ARG A 10 -12.23 5.03 4.06
N LEU A 11 -11.21 4.63 4.83
CA LEU A 11 -10.22 3.66 4.39
C LEU A 11 -10.91 2.31 4.07
N PRO A 12 -10.75 1.78 2.86
CA PRO A 12 -11.31 0.49 2.48
C PRO A 12 -10.62 -0.65 3.22
N ALA A 13 -11.33 -1.77 3.38
CA ALA A 13 -10.74 -2.98 3.89
C ALA A 13 -9.72 -3.55 2.89
N VAL A 14 -8.62 -4.12 3.40
CA VAL A 14 -7.58 -4.77 2.58
C VAL A 14 -8.19 -5.86 1.69
N ASP A 15 -9.09 -6.67 2.25
CA ASP A 15 -9.77 -7.75 1.51
C ASP A 15 -10.71 -7.22 0.42
N ALA A 16 -11.29 -6.03 0.58
CA ALA A 16 -12.09 -5.40 -0.46
C ALA A 16 -11.20 -5.05 -1.67
N LEU A 17 -10.05 -4.40 -1.42
CA LEU A 17 -9.09 -4.04 -2.47
C LEU A 17 -8.51 -5.27 -3.20
N LEU A 18 -8.28 -6.39 -2.50
CA LEU A 18 -7.81 -7.63 -3.12
C LEU A 18 -8.80 -8.25 -4.11
N GLY A 19 -10.08 -7.89 -4.02
CA GLY A 19 -11.15 -8.33 -4.92
C GLY A 19 -11.35 -7.42 -6.14
N GLU A 20 -10.76 -6.22 -6.15
CA GLU A 20 -10.95 -5.23 -7.21
C GLU A 20 -10.18 -5.58 -8.48
N GLU A 21 -10.75 -5.25 -9.64
CA GLU A 21 -10.18 -5.57 -10.96
C GLU A 21 -8.75 -5.02 -11.17
N PRO A 22 -8.40 -3.77 -10.76
CA PRO A 22 -7.06 -3.22 -10.91
C PRO A 22 -5.96 -4.03 -10.19
N PHE A 23 -6.32 -4.85 -9.21
CA PHE A 23 -5.39 -5.69 -8.46
C PHE A 23 -5.20 -7.08 -9.05
N ALA A 24 -6.06 -7.51 -9.99
CA ALA A 24 -5.94 -8.79 -10.68
C ALA A 24 -4.56 -9.01 -11.34
N PRO A 25 -4.00 -8.09 -12.16
CA PRO A 25 -2.70 -8.28 -12.77
C PRO A 25 -1.55 -8.29 -11.74
N LEU A 26 -1.69 -7.54 -10.65
CA LEU A 26 -0.70 -7.53 -9.57
C LEU A 26 -0.71 -8.85 -8.79
N ARG A 27 -1.89 -9.43 -8.59
CA ARG A 27 -2.07 -10.72 -7.94
C ARG A 27 -1.47 -11.85 -8.77
N GLU A 28 -1.64 -11.81 -10.08
CA GLU A 28 -1.02 -12.79 -11.00
C GLU A 28 0.51 -12.66 -11.02
N ARG A 29 1.04 -11.43 -11.02
CA ARG A 29 2.48 -11.17 -11.13
C ARG A 29 3.26 -11.43 -9.84
N TYR A 30 2.75 -10.97 -8.69
CA TYR A 30 3.47 -10.98 -7.42
C TYR A 30 2.92 -12.00 -6.42
N GLY A 31 1.74 -12.56 -6.69
CA GLY A 31 1.04 -13.45 -5.77
C GLY A 31 0.31 -12.70 -4.65
N ARG A 32 -0.70 -13.38 -4.07
CA ARG A 32 -1.52 -12.86 -2.97
C ARG A 32 -0.73 -12.38 -1.74
N PRO A 33 0.29 -13.10 -1.21
CA PRO A 33 0.94 -12.68 0.04
C PRO A 33 1.72 -11.37 -0.09
N LEU A 34 2.47 -11.17 -1.19
CA LEU A 34 3.19 -9.92 -1.45
C LEU A 34 2.23 -8.76 -1.69
N LEU A 35 1.17 -9.00 -2.46
CA LEU A 35 0.15 -7.99 -2.73
C LEU A 35 -0.55 -7.51 -1.46
N LEU A 36 -0.95 -8.45 -0.60
CA LEU A 36 -1.61 -8.17 0.68
C LEU A 36 -0.71 -7.35 1.61
N GLN A 37 0.59 -7.66 1.65
CA GLN A 37 1.54 -6.86 2.43
C GLN A 37 1.68 -5.44 1.86
N ALA A 38 1.80 -5.30 0.54
CA ALA A 38 1.94 -3.99 -0.09
C ALA A 38 0.69 -3.10 0.10
N ILE A 39 -0.52 -3.66 -0.01
CA ILE A 39 -1.77 -2.94 0.28
C ILE A 39 -1.82 -2.50 1.75
N ARG A 40 -1.44 -3.37 2.69
CA ARG A 40 -1.38 -3.00 4.12
C ARG A 40 -0.45 -1.82 4.35
N SER A 41 0.76 -1.87 3.79
CA SER A 41 1.73 -0.77 3.90
C SER A 41 1.22 0.54 3.29
N ASP A 42 0.52 0.49 2.15
CA ASP A 42 -0.09 1.70 1.55
C ASP A 42 -1.18 2.30 2.47
N LEU A 43 -2.06 1.48 3.02
CA LEU A 43 -3.11 1.94 3.93
C LEU A 43 -2.55 2.47 5.26
N ASP A 44 -1.50 1.85 5.79
CA ASP A 44 -0.83 2.32 7.01
C ASP A 44 -0.17 3.69 6.79
N ALA A 45 0.46 3.91 5.62
CA ALA A 45 0.98 5.22 5.25
C ALA A 45 -0.14 6.28 5.14
N LEU A 46 -1.30 5.92 4.58
CA LEU A 46 -2.47 6.81 4.56
C LEU A 46 -2.98 7.10 5.98
N ARG A 47 -3.01 6.10 6.88
CA ARG A 47 -3.38 6.30 8.29
C ARG A 47 -2.45 7.29 8.98
N GLU A 48 -1.14 7.19 8.79
CA GLU A 48 -0.19 8.14 9.36
C GLU A 48 -0.34 9.54 8.77
N ALA A 49 -0.62 9.65 7.47
CA ALA A 49 -0.82 10.93 6.82
C ALA A 49 -2.12 11.62 7.29
N ILE A 50 -3.19 10.85 7.49
CA ILE A 50 -4.44 11.30 8.14
C ILE A 50 -4.14 11.77 9.57
N ALA A 51 -3.39 10.98 10.36
CA ALA A 51 -3.05 11.32 11.75
C ALA A 51 -2.24 12.63 11.85
N ARG A 52 -1.38 12.90 10.87
CA ARG A 52 -0.58 14.13 10.76
C ARG A 52 -1.35 15.30 10.16
N GLY A 53 -2.58 15.11 9.69
CA GLY A 53 -3.36 16.13 8.97
C GLY A 53 -2.77 16.51 7.61
N ALA A 54 -1.91 15.65 7.05
CA ALA A 54 -1.19 15.87 5.79
C ALA A 54 -1.78 15.02 4.65
N VAL A 55 -3.11 14.84 4.65
CA VAL A 55 -3.84 14.12 3.61
C VAL A 55 -4.68 15.12 2.82
N GLU A 56 -4.28 15.33 1.58
CA GLU A 56 -5.04 16.01 0.55
C GLU A 56 -5.58 14.94 -0.41
N ASP A 57 -6.78 15.18 -0.95
CA ASP A 57 -7.42 14.31 -1.93
C ASP A 57 -7.52 12.83 -1.51
N LEU A 58 -7.93 12.57 -0.26
CA LEU A 58 -8.11 11.21 0.23
C LEU A 58 -8.99 10.39 -0.70
N ASP A 59 -10.07 10.97 -1.23
CA ASP A 59 -10.97 10.29 -2.15
C ASP A 59 -10.28 9.81 -3.43
N GLU A 60 -9.44 10.65 -4.02
CA GLU A 60 -8.67 10.28 -5.20
C GLU A 60 -7.68 9.16 -4.85
N ARG A 61 -7.03 9.26 -3.69
CA ARG A 61 -6.08 8.25 -3.21
C ARG A 61 -6.75 6.90 -2.89
N LEU A 62 -8.01 6.91 -2.49
CA LEU A 62 -8.78 5.72 -2.16
C LEU A 62 -9.41 5.04 -3.38
N ARG A 63 -9.34 5.67 -4.57
CA ARG A 63 -9.79 5.01 -5.80
C ARG A 63 -9.01 3.71 -6.03
N PRO A 64 -9.68 2.61 -6.40
CA PRO A 64 -9.03 1.32 -6.64
C PRO A 64 -7.85 1.42 -7.60
N GLU A 65 -7.98 2.21 -8.65
CA GLU A 65 -6.96 2.44 -9.68
C GLU A 65 -5.74 3.16 -9.08
N ALA A 66 -5.97 4.26 -8.35
CA ALA A 66 -4.89 5.03 -7.72
C ALA A 66 -4.17 4.22 -6.64
N CYS A 67 -4.90 3.38 -5.89
CA CYS A 67 -4.30 2.46 -4.91
C CYS A 67 -3.49 1.36 -5.62
N ALA A 68 -4.03 0.75 -6.66
CA ALA A 68 -3.33 -0.26 -7.46
C ALA A 68 -2.04 0.29 -8.07
N GLU A 69 -2.03 1.51 -8.60
CA GLU A 69 -0.82 2.15 -9.12
C GLU A 69 0.26 2.34 -8.05
N ARG A 70 -0.11 2.84 -6.86
CA ARG A 70 0.84 3.00 -5.75
C ARG A 70 1.41 1.67 -5.28
N VAL A 71 0.55 0.66 -5.13
CA VAL A 71 0.92 -0.70 -4.74
C VAL A 71 1.80 -1.34 -5.81
N ALA A 72 1.49 -1.19 -7.09
CA ALA A 72 2.29 -1.68 -8.21
C ALA A 72 3.69 -1.08 -8.22
N ARG A 73 3.80 0.25 -8.00
CA ARG A 73 5.09 0.94 -7.88
C ARG A 73 5.88 0.40 -6.69
N ALA A 74 5.28 0.30 -5.51
CA ALA A 74 5.94 -0.22 -4.32
C ALA A 74 6.45 -1.66 -4.53
N LEU A 75 5.64 -2.53 -5.16
CA LEU A 75 6.04 -3.90 -5.48
C LEU A 75 7.17 -3.95 -6.51
N ALA A 76 7.11 -3.12 -7.56
CA ALA A 76 8.17 -3.04 -8.57
C ALA A 76 9.50 -2.54 -7.98
N GLU A 77 9.44 -1.61 -7.02
CA GLU A 77 10.61 -1.11 -6.29
C GLU A 77 11.18 -2.16 -5.33
N ALA A 78 10.33 -2.87 -4.59
CA ALA A 78 10.73 -3.91 -3.65
C ALA A 78 11.31 -5.16 -4.35
N THR A 79 10.89 -5.42 -5.59
CA THR A 79 11.34 -6.59 -6.39
C THR A 79 12.44 -6.24 -7.40
N ARG A 80 12.88 -4.98 -7.45
CA ARG A 80 14.00 -4.57 -8.32
C ARG A 80 15.31 -5.18 -7.84
N PRO A 81 16.14 -5.75 -8.73
CA PRO A 81 17.49 -6.18 -8.39
C PRO A 81 18.32 -4.98 -7.88
N ALA A 82 19.16 -5.22 -6.87
CA ALA A 82 19.73 -4.28 -5.90
C ALA A 82 20.58 -3.09 -6.41
N TYR A 83 20.52 -2.72 -7.69
CA TYR A 83 21.36 -1.67 -8.29
C TYR A 83 20.61 -0.41 -8.74
N ALA A 84 19.33 -0.26 -8.43
CA ALA A 84 18.62 0.99 -8.66
C ALA A 84 18.30 1.63 -7.32
N ARG A 85 19.08 2.67 -6.95
CA ARG A 85 18.76 3.62 -5.88
C ARG A 85 17.27 3.98 -5.96
N VAL A 86 16.47 3.53 -4.99
CA VAL A 86 15.08 3.95 -4.90
C VAL A 86 14.98 5.06 -3.88
N LEU A 87 14.72 6.26 -4.39
CA LEU A 87 14.39 7.47 -3.64
C LEU A 87 13.04 7.26 -2.95
N ASN A 88 13.05 7.27 -1.61
CA ASN A 88 11.85 7.29 -0.78
C ASN A 88 11.11 8.63 -0.93
N ALA A 89 10.23 8.74 -1.93
CA ALA A 89 9.34 9.89 -2.07
C ALA A 89 8.10 9.82 -1.13
N THR A 90 7.99 8.78 -0.29
CA THR A 90 6.84 8.57 0.62
C THR A 90 7.22 8.34 2.09
N GLY A 91 8.52 8.34 2.44
CA GLY A 91 8.97 8.11 3.82
C GLY A 91 8.72 6.68 4.34
N VAL A 92 8.27 5.75 3.49
CA VAL A 92 8.10 4.34 3.87
C VAL A 92 9.48 3.69 3.83
N ILE A 93 10.16 3.65 4.97
CA ILE A 93 11.19 2.65 5.19
C ILE A 93 10.47 1.31 5.07
N LEU A 94 10.64 0.62 3.95
CA LEU A 94 10.48 -0.83 3.89
C LEU A 94 11.45 -1.39 4.93
N HIS A 95 11.01 -1.46 6.19
CA HIS A 95 11.54 -2.46 7.09
C HIS A 95 11.34 -3.76 6.33
N THR A 96 12.45 -4.38 5.99
CA THR A 96 12.53 -5.71 5.42
C THR A 96 11.95 -6.69 6.44
N GLY A 97 10.63 -6.67 6.57
CA GLY A 97 9.80 -7.79 6.95
C GLY A 97 9.74 -8.80 5.80
N LEU A 98 10.85 -8.99 5.07
CA LEU A 98 11.28 -10.31 4.62
C LEU A 98 11.64 -11.16 5.87
N GLY A 99 10.77 -11.10 6.87
CA GLY A 99 10.69 -12.04 7.96
C GLY A 99 10.39 -13.34 7.28
N ARG A 100 11.46 -14.11 7.11
CA ARG A 100 11.45 -15.56 7.11
C ARG A 100 10.20 -16.04 7.87
N ALA A 101 9.19 -16.50 7.14
CA ALA A 101 8.23 -17.42 7.72
C ALA A 101 8.76 -18.83 7.40
N PRO A 102 8.83 -19.71 8.41
CA PRO A 102 9.68 -20.90 8.39
C PRO A 102 9.13 -21.96 7.45
N ILE A 103 10.04 -22.62 6.74
CA ILE A 103 9.80 -23.95 6.19
C ILE A 103 9.68 -24.88 7.42
N ALA A 104 8.50 -25.46 7.61
CA ALA A 104 8.29 -26.63 8.45
C ALA A 104 8.05 -27.82 7.53
#